data_AF-A0A337SNG5-F1
#
_entry.id   AF-A0A337SNG5-F1
#
_cell.length_a   1.000
_cell.length_b   1.000
_cell.length_c   1.000
_cell.angle_alpha   90.00
_cell.angle_beta   90.00
_cell.angle_gamma   90.00
#
_symmetry.space_group_name_H-M   'P 1'
#
loop_
_entity.id
_entity.type
_entity.pdbx_description
1 polymer ?
#
loop_
_entity_poly.entity_id
_entity_poly.type
_entity_poly.pdbx_seq_one_letter_code
_entity_poly.pdbx_strand_id
1 'polypeptide(L)'
;MPSIFAYQSSEVDWCESNFQHSELVAEFYNTFSNVTFFIFGPLMMFLMYPYAPETLPLHLYHLDPLYGHRPILHVFPMTLSLLGQLLDEIAILWLLASSYSIWMPRCYFPTFLGENRPRFTCLVLITTVVSTFLSFLRPVINAYALNSIAVHILYIVFQEYKKTNNKELRHIMEVSVVLWAFALTSWISDRLLCSFWQWINFFYLHSIWHVLISITFPYGMVTMALVDARYEMPGHTLKVRYWPRDTWPVGLPYVEVRDDKNC
;
A
#
# COMPACT_ATOMS: atom_id res chain seq x y z
N MET A 1 -32.00 10.74 -2.36
CA MET A 1 -30.56 10.56 -2.63
C MET A 1 -30.43 9.45 -3.65
N PRO A 2 -29.55 9.58 -4.66
CA PRO A 2 -29.25 8.47 -5.56
C PRO A 2 -28.75 7.26 -4.75
N SER A 3 -28.99 6.06 -5.26
CA SER A 3 -28.52 4.81 -4.64
C SER A 3 -26.98 4.83 -4.50
N ILE A 4 -26.43 4.28 -3.42
CA ILE A 4 -24.96 4.15 -3.24
C ILE A 4 -24.29 3.29 -4.32
N PHE A 5 -25.11 2.53 -5.07
CA PHE A 5 -24.72 1.68 -6.19
C PHE A 5 -24.85 2.39 -7.55
N ALA A 6 -25.47 3.56 -7.60
CA ALA A 6 -25.68 4.27 -8.86
C ALA A 6 -24.34 4.79 -9.42
N TYR A 7 -24.24 4.85 -10.74
CA TYR A 7 -23.10 5.48 -11.41
C TYR A 7 -22.98 6.94 -10.98
N GLN A 8 -21.74 7.41 -10.79
CA GLN A 8 -21.43 8.78 -10.37
C GLN A 8 -22.15 9.20 -9.08
N SER A 9 -22.41 8.25 -8.17
CA SER A 9 -22.96 8.54 -6.85
C SER A 9 -21.89 8.96 -5.84
N SER A 10 -20.61 8.77 -6.16
CA SER A 10 -19.49 9.30 -5.39
C SER A 10 -19.43 10.83 -5.51
N GLU A 11 -19.09 11.50 -4.40
CA GLU A 11 -18.77 12.94 -4.40
C GLU A 11 -17.36 13.22 -4.94
N VAL A 12 -16.55 12.18 -5.16
CA VAL A 12 -15.17 12.27 -5.65
C VAL A 12 -15.16 11.89 -7.13
N ASP A 13 -14.75 12.84 -7.96
CA ASP A 13 -14.47 12.69 -9.40
C ASP A 13 -13.02 13.11 -9.63
N TRP A 14 -12.24 12.34 -10.39
CA TRP A 14 -10.85 12.68 -10.72
C TRP A 14 -10.79 13.51 -12.00
N CYS A 15 -9.59 13.86 -12.44
CA CYS A 15 -9.44 14.78 -13.56
C CYS A 15 -9.77 14.19 -14.94
N GLU A 16 -9.80 12.85 -15.05
CA GLU A 16 -10.14 12.12 -16.27
C GLU A 16 -11.60 12.34 -16.69
N SER A 17 -11.85 12.51 -17.99
CA SER A 17 -13.21 12.71 -18.49
C SER A 17 -14.03 11.42 -18.46
N ASN A 18 -15.22 11.52 -17.86
CA ASN A 18 -16.13 10.40 -17.70
C ASN A 18 -16.70 9.89 -19.04
N PHE A 19 -16.67 8.56 -19.22
CA PHE A 19 -17.19 7.80 -20.37
C PHE A 19 -16.59 8.20 -21.73
N GLN A 20 -15.42 8.80 -21.75
CA GLN A 20 -14.79 9.27 -23.00
C GLN A 20 -14.40 8.11 -23.94
N HIS A 21 -13.96 6.98 -23.37
CA HIS A 21 -13.43 5.84 -24.14
C HIS A 21 -14.33 4.59 -24.11
N SER A 22 -15.33 4.56 -23.23
CA SER A 22 -16.28 3.46 -23.09
C SER A 22 -17.57 3.95 -22.45
N GLU A 23 -18.72 3.51 -22.96
CA GLU A 23 -20.03 3.82 -22.38
C GLU A 23 -20.27 3.13 -21.02
N LEU A 24 -19.43 2.14 -20.67
CA LEU A 24 -19.55 1.35 -19.44
C LEU A 24 -18.53 1.73 -18.37
N VAL A 25 -17.48 2.47 -18.73
CA VAL A 25 -16.35 2.77 -17.83
C VAL A 25 -16.22 4.28 -17.75
N ALA A 26 -16.48 4.85 -16.58
CA ALA A 26 -16.43 6.29 -16.37
C ALA A 26 -15.00 6.82 -16.60
N GLU A 27 -14.04 6.44 -15.75
CA GLU A 27 -12.64 6.87 -15.90
C GLU A 27 -11.81 5.70 -16.45
N PHE A 28 -11.64 5.66 -17.77
CA PHE A 28 -11.03 4.52 -18.47
C PHE A 28 -9.59 4.26 -18.02
N TYR A 29 -8.70 5.24 -18.12
CA TYR A 29 -7.30 5.06 -17.77
C TYR A 29 -7.10 4.84 -16.27
N ASN A 30 -7.86 5.53 -15.42
CA ASN A 30 -7.85 5.28 -13.98
C ASN A 30 -8.32 3.85 -13.66
N THR A 31 -9.29 3.33 -14.39
CA THR A 31 -9.72 1.92 -14.26
C THR A 31 -8.61 0.96 -14.69
N PHE A 32 -8.02 1.15 -15.87
CA PHE A 32 -7.06 0.19 -16.44
C PHE A 32 -5.68 0.22 -15.77
N SER A 33 -5.25 1.36 -15.26
CA SER A 33 -3.98 1.48 -14.53
C SER A 33 -3.95 0.63 -13.24
N ASN A 34 -5.12 0.32 -12.66
CA ASN A 34 -5.24 -0.59 -11.52
C ASN A 34 -4.85 -2.05 -11.81
N VAL A 35 -4.77 -2.46 -13.09
CA VAL A 35 -4.26 -3.80 -13.48
C VAL A 35 -2.87 -4.09 -12.89
N THR A 36 -2.06 -3.05 -12.66
CA THR A 36 -0.73 -3.22 -12.04
C THR A 36 -0.79 -3.83 -10.64
N PHE A 37 -1.81 -3.53 -9.84
CA PHE A 37 -2.00 -4.16 -8.53
C PHE A 37 -2.33 -5.66 -8.62
N PHE A 38 -3.03 -6.09 -9.67
CA PHE A 38 -3.33 -7.51 -9.93
C PHE A 38 -2.10 -8.32 -10.34
N ILE A 39 -1.07 -7.64 -10.82
CA ILE A 39 0.20 -8.27 -11.17
C ILE A 39 1.09 -8.28 -9.93
N PHE A 40 1.34 -7.11 -9.34
CA PHE A 40 2.32 -6.98 -8.26
C PHE A 40 1.85 -7.57 -6.93
N GLY A 41 0.56 -7.52 -6.59
CA GLY A 41 0.04 -8.11 -5.36
C GLY A 41 0.29 -9.62 -5.27
N PRO A 42 -0.26 -10.43 -6.20
CA PRO A 42 -0.02 -11.88 -6.22
C PRO A 42 1.45 -12.25 -6.41
N LEU A 43 2.19 -11.50 -7.24
CA LEU A 43 3.62 -11.73 -7.44
C LEU A 43 4.39 -11.54 -6.13
N MET A 44 4.15 -10.46 -5.40
CA MET A 44 4.81 -10.23 -4.12
C MET A 44 4.40 -11.25 -3.06
N MET A 45 3.13 -11.67 -3.03
CA MET A 45 2.69 -12.75 -2.13
C MET A 45 3.44 -14.06 -2.42
N PHE A 46 3.62 -14.39 -3.70
CA PHE A 46 4.42 -15.54 -4.13
C PHE A 46 5.90 -15.41 -3.74
N LEU A 47 6.52 -14.26 -4.01
CA LEU A 47 7.95 -14.02 -3.73
C LEU A 47 8.26 -13.96 -2.23
N MET A 48 7.35 -13.41 -1.43
CA MET A 48 7.49 -13.26 0.03
C MET A 48 6.99 -14.48 0.81
N TYR A 49 6.39 -15.48 0.13
CA TYR A 49 5.87 -16.71 0.74
C TYR A 49 6.87 -17.38 1.71
N PRO A 50 8.17 -17.53 1.40
CA PRO A 50 9.11 -18.20 2.30
C PRO A 50 9.39 -17.43 3.59
N TYR A 51 9.18 -16.11 3.60
CA TYR A 51 9.41 -15.25 4.76
C TYR A 51 8.20 -15.20 5.70
N ALA A 52 6.99 -15.45 5.19
CA ALA A 52 5.76 -15.35 5.98
C ALA A 52 5.67 -16.34 7.17
N PRO A 53 6.02 -17.65 7.04
CA PRO A 53 5.91 -18.61 8.14
C PRO A 53 6.83 -18.34 9.34
N GLU A 54 7.99 -17.71 9.11
CA GLU A 54 9.00 -17.43 10.16
C GLU A 54 8.63 -16.22 11.03
N THR A 55 7.76 -15.33 10.52
CA THR A 55 7.41 -14.07 11.18
C THR A 55 5.94 -13.97 11.58
N LEU A 56 5.04 -14.73 10.94
CA LEU A 56 3.62 -14.74 11.27
C LEU A 56 3.22 -15.95 12.14
N PRO A 57 2.38 -15.74 13.17
CA PRO A 57 1.48 -16.78 13.62
C PRO A 57 0.62 -17.22 12.43
N LEU A 58 0.63 -18.52 12.11
CA LEU A 58 -0.07 -19.17 10.99
C LEU A 58 -1.51 -18.64 10.74
N HIS A 59 -2.21 -18.24 11.81
CA HIS A 59 -3.57 -17.69 11.74
C HIS A 59 -3.67 -16.32 11.05
N LEU A 60 -2.69 -15.43 11.17
CA LEU A 60 -2.70 -14.13 10.49
C LEU A 60 -2.43 -14.26 8.99
N TYR A 61 -1.73 -15.33 8.58
CA TYR A 61 -1.43 -15.63 7.19
C TYR A 61 -2.65 -16.20 6.46
N HIS A 62 -3.43 -17.04 7.15
CA HIS A 62 -4.70 -17.59 6.64
C HIS A 62 -5.88 -16.61 6.75
N LEU A 63 -5.77 -15.58 7.59
CA LEU A 63 -6.72 -14.46 7.64
C LEU A 63 -6.55 -13.47 6.49
N ASP A 64 -5.76 -13.83 5.48
CA ASP A 64 -5.46 -12.95 4.36
C ASP A 64 -6.19 -13.28 3.04
N PRO A 65 -7.54 -13.26 3.00
CA PRO A 65 -8.27 -12.94 1.78
C PRO A 65 -7.96 -11.54 1.24
N LEU A 66 -7.20 -10.70 1.96
CA LEU A 66 -6.97 -9.28 1.68
C LEU A 66 -5.81 -9.05 0.69
N TYR A 67 -4.74 -9.85 0.75
CA TYR A 67 -3.62 -9.79 -0.19
C TYR A 67 -3.86 -10.60 -1.48
N GLY A 68 -4.65 -11.68 -1.43
CA GLY A 68 -4.83 -12.58 -2.57
C GLY A 68 -6.08 -12.35 -3.41
N HIS A 69 -7.15 -11.78 -2.86
CA HIS A 69 -8.47 -11.80 -3.50
C HIS A 69 -9.27 -10.52 -3.29
N ARG A 70 -8.94 -9.42 -4.00
CA ARG A 70 -9.99 -8.47 -4.40
C ARG A 70 -9.83 -7.87 -5.81
N PRO A 71 -10.68 -8.31 -6.75
CA PRO A 71 -11.12 -7.58 -7.96
C PRO A 71 -11.76 -6.20 -7.73
N ILE A 72 -11.76 -5.68 -6.49
CA ILE A 72 -12.69 -4.62 -6.07
C ILE A 72 -12.12 -3.20 -6.22
N LEU A 73 -10.80 -3.04 -6.35
CA LEU A 73 -10.18 -1.75 -6.72
C LEU A 73 -10.68 -1.24 -8.08
N HIS A 74 -11.12 -2.13 -8.99
CA HIS A 74 -11.60 -1.74 -10.32
C HIS A 74 -13.05 -1.26 -10.33
N VAL A 75 -13.85 -1.63 -9.33
CA VAL A 75 -15.29 -1.31 -9.30
C VAL A 75 -15.47 0.20 -9.10
N PHE A 76 -14.54 0.86 -8.41
CA PHE A 76 -14.61 2.30 -8.18
C PHE A 76 -14.42 3.13 -9.45
N PRO A 77 -13.30 3.10 -10.19
CA PRO A 77 -13.13 4.01 -11.33
C PRO A 77 -14.02 3.60 -12.53
N MET A 78 -14.47 2.34 -12.56
CA MET A 78 -15.42 1.87 -13.57
C MET A 78 -16.82 2.49 -13.41
N THR A 79 -17.30 2.65 -12.18
CA THR A 79 -18.69 3.08 -11.91
C THR A 79 -18.81 4.47 -11.28
N LEU A 80 -17.74 4.98 -10.65
CA LEU A 80 -17.76 6.12 -9.73
C LEU A 80 -18.89 6.03 -8.70
N SER A 81 -19.19 4.81 -8.24
CA SER A 81 -20.18 4.58 -7.20
C SER A 81 -19.59 4.82 -5.81
N LEU A 82 -20.40 5.34 -4.89
CA LEU A 82 -19.99 5.54 -3.50
C LEU A 82 -19.58 4.22 -2.83
N LEU A 83 -20.30 3.12 -3.11
CA LEU A 83 -19.89 1.80 -2.61
C LEU A 83 -18.53 1.38 -3.19
N GLY A 84 -18.31 1.59 -4.49
CA GLY A 84 -17.02 1.33 -5.11
C GLY A 84 -15.91 2.09 -4.38
N GLN A 85 -16.11 3.40 -4.16
CA GLN A 85 -15.16 4.26 -3.45
C GLN A 85 -14.83 3.68 -2.08
N LEU A 86 -15.85 3.38 -1.28
CA LEU A 86 -15.68 2.86 0.08
C LEU A 86 -14.93 1.53 0.06
N LEU A 87 -15.26 0.62 -0.86
CA LEU A 87 -14.59 -0.68 -0.94
C LEU A 87 -13.11 -0.55 -1.30
N ASP A 88 -12.77 0.35 -2.23
CA ASP A 88 -11.39 0.63 -2.63
C ASP A 88 -10.59 1.24 -1.45
N GLU A 89 -11.11 2.33 -0.91
CA GLU A 89 -10.53 3.08 0.20
C GLU A 89 -10.38 2.27 1.50
N ILE A 90 -11.37 1.47 1.85
CA ILE A 90 -11.35 0.58 3.03
C ILE A 90 -10.39 -0.59 2.79
N ALA A 91 -10.31 -1.14 1.57
CA ALA A 91 -9.38 -2.22 1.29
C ALA A 91 -7.92 -1.80 1.53
N ILE A 92 -7.55 -0.59 1.10
CA ILE A 92 -6.22 -0.01 1.35
C ILE A 92 -5.98 0.16 2.85
N LEU A 93 -6.96 0.68 3.59
CA LEU A 93 -6.84 0.88 5.04
C LEU A 93 -6.55 -0.45 5.76
N TRP A 94 -7.29 -1.51 5.43
CA TRP A 94 -7.09 -2.83 6.03
C TRP A 94 -5.76 -3.47 5.59
N LEU A 95 -5.33 -3.28 4.35
CA LEU A 95 -4.03 -3.73 3.87
C LEU A 95 -2.89 -3.10 4.67
N LEU A 96 -2.94 -1.78 4.85
CA LEU A 96 -1.96 -1.05 5.66
C LEU A 96 -2.03 -1.49 7.12
N ALA A 97 -3.22 -1.63 7.71
CA ALA A 97 -3.39 -2.08 9.09
C ALA A 97 -2.79 -3.48 9.35
N SER A 98 -2.98 -4.42 8.42
CA SER A 98 -2.37 -5.75 8.49
C SER A 98 -0.84 -5.66 8.41
N SER A 99 -0.33 -4.93 7.41
CA SER A 99 1.11 -4.72 7.22
C SER A 99 1.75 -4.07 8.45
N TYR A 100 1.06 -3.10 9.06
CA TYR A 100 1.47 -2.41 10.25
C TYR A 100 1.50 -3.34 11.47
N SER A 101 0.50 -4.20 11.63
CA SER A 101 0.45 -5.17 12.72
C SER A 101 1.56 -6.24 12.63
N ILE A 102 2.00 -6.52 11.40
CA ILE A 102 2.99 -7.56 11.09
C ILE A 102 4.42 -7.01 11.16
N TRP A 103 4.75 -5.94 10.44
CA TRP A 103 6.15 -5.51 10.27
C TRP A 103 6.57 -4.33 11.13
N MET A 104 5.69 -3.80 11.97
CA MET A 104 6.07 -2.73 12.88
C MET A 104 6.98 -3.26 13.99
N PRO A 105 8.23 -2.77 14.14
CA PRO A 105 9.11 -3.23 15.19
C PRO A 105 8.60 -2.82 16.58
N ARG A 106 8.76 -3.69 17.57
CA ARG A 106 8.25 -3.47 18.94
C ARG A 106 8.80 -2.20 19.60
N CYS A 107 10.02 -1.79 19.25
CA CYS A 107 10.66 -0.60 19.80
C CYS A 107 9.94 0.71 19.44
N TYR A 108 9.06 0.68 18.43
CA TYR A 108 8.22 1.80 18.04
C TYR A 108 6.78 1.69 18.55
N PHE A 109 6.45 0.68 19.36
CA PHE A 109 5.12 0.59 19.96
C PHE A 109 4.92 1.71 20.98
N PRO A 110 3.67 2.18 21.15
CA PRO A 110 3.34 3.09 22.24
C PRO A 110 3.76 2.51 23.60
N THR A 111 4.36 3.35 24.44
CA THR A 111 4.95 2.94 25.73
C THR A 111 3.96 2.22 26.65
N PHE A 112 2.68 2.59 26.59
CA PHE A 112 1.61 1.96 27.40
C PHE A 112 1.30 0.50 27.01
N LEU A 113 1.71 0.05 25.82
CA LEU A 113 1.48 -1.34 25.36
C LEU A 113 2.54 -2.31 25.87
N GLY A 114 3.68 -1.82 26.39
CA GLY A 114 4.75 -2.64 26.94
C GLY A 114 5.30 -3.65 25.94
N GLU A 115 5.54 -3.21 24.69
CA GLU A 115 6.14 -4.03 23.62
C GLU A 115 5.38 -5.32 23.27
N ASN A 116 4.10 -5.41 23.66
CA ASN A 116 3.29 -6.60 23.46
C ASN A 116 2.56 -6.58 22.10
N ARG A 117 3.01 -7.42 21.17
CA ARG A 117 2.48 -7.49 19.80
C ARG A 117 0.98 -7.80 19.73
N PRO A 118 0.42 -8.81 20.43
CA PRO A 118 -1.03 -9.02 20.49
C PRO A 118 -1.84 -7.79 20.92
N ARG A 119 -1.36 -7.01 21.90
CA ARG A 119 -2.05 -5.78 22.35
C ARG A 119 -1.99 -4.69 21.29
N PHE A 120 -0.84 -4.55 20.62
CA PHE A 120 -0.68 -3.63 19.49
C PHE A 120 -1.58 -4.00 18.30
N THR A 121 -1.61 -5.27 17.90
CA THR A 121 -2.52 -5.76 16.86
C THR A 121 -3.98 -5.52 17.24
N CYS A 122 -4.38 -5.75 18.50
CA CYS A 122 -5.72 -5.44 18.98
C CYS A 122 -6.06 -3.95 18.85
N LEU A 123 -5.13 -3.06 19.25
CA LEU A 123 -5.30 -1.62 19.09
C LEU A 123 -5.49 -1.23 17.61
N VAL A 124 -4.61 -1.72 16.72
CA VAL A 124 -4.68 -1.46 15.28
C VAL A 124 -6.00 -1.95 14.68
N LEU A 125 -6.46 -3.15 15.07
CA LEU A 125 -7.74 -3.71 14.64
C LEU A 125 -8.92 -2.85 15.10
N ILE A 126 -8.97 -2.44 16.38
CA ILE A 126 -10.02 -1.57 16.91
C ILE A 126 -10.04 -0.24 16.16
N THR A 127 -8.87 0.40 15.99
CA THR A 127 -8.77 1.67 15.24
C THR A 127 -9.23 1.51 13.79
N THR A 128 -8.89 0.39 13.14
CA THR A 128 -9.28 0.12 11.76
C THR A 128 -10.79 -0.11 11.61
N VAL A 129 -11.40 -0.86 12.54
CA VAL A 129 -12.86 -1.08 12.57
C VAL A 129 -13.61 0.22 12.83
N VAL A 130 -13.16 1.03 13.79
CA VAL A 130 -13.76 2.34 14.08
C VAL A 130 -13.63 3.27 12.87
N SER A 131 -12.44 3.34 12.26
CA SER A 131 -12.21 4.15 11.06
C SER A 131 -13.10 3.69 9.91
N THR A 132 -13.24 2.38 9.69
CA THR A 132 -14.14 1.80 8.67
C THR A 132 -15.58 2.27 8.88
N PHE A 133 -16.10 2.17 10.11
CA PHE A 133 -17.46 2.64 10.43
C PHE A 133 -17.62 4.15 10.20
N LEU A 134 -16.63 4.94 10.60
CA LEU A 134 -16.61 6.38 10.40
C LEU A 134 -16.57 6.77 8.90
N SER A 135 -15.88 5.99 8.06
CA SER A 135 -15.83 6.21 6.61
C SER A 135 -17.20 6.07 5.96
N PHE A 136 -18.07 5.18 6.44
CA PHE A 136 -19.46 5.10 5.98
C PHE A 136 -20.29 6.35 6.36
N LEU A 137 -19.92 7.07 7.42
CA LEU A 137 -20.59 8.32 7.82
C LEU A 137 -20.02 9.55 7.11
N ARG A 138 -18.71 9.58 6.93
CA ARG A 138 -17.94 10.65 6.29
C ARG A 138 -16.72 10.04 5.57
N PRO A 139 -16.82 9.80 4.25
CA PRO A 139 -15.74 9.17 3.47
C PRO A 139 -14.38 9.86 3.62
N VAL A 140 -14.36 11.19 3.78
CA VAL A 140 -13.14 12.00 3.99
C VAL A 140 -12.30 11.53 5.19
N ILE A 141 -12.91 10.91 6.21
CA ILE A 141 -12.18 10.37 7.37
C ILE A 141 -11.16 9.32 6.94
N ASN A 142 -11.48 8.50 5.94
CA ASN A 142 -10.57 7.47 5.45
C ASN A 142 -9.31 8.09 4.85
N ALA A 143 -9.45 9.15 4.06
CA ALA A 143 -8.31 9.87 3.50
C ALA A 143 -7.39 10.41 4.60
N TYR A 144 -7.93 10.96 5.70
CA TYR A 144 -7.10 11.40 6.83
C TYR A 144 -6.42 10.24 7.55
N ALA A 145 -7.10 9.12 7.75
CA ALA A 145 -6.51 7.93 8.36
C ALA A 145 -5.33 7.39 7.53
N LEU A 146 -5.52 7.23 6.22
CA LEU A 146 -4.50 6.75 5.29
C LEU A 146 -3.27 7.68 5.28
N ASN A 147 -3.49 8.99 5.15
CA ASN A 147 -2.40 9.96 5.14
C ASN A 147 -1.64 10.00 6.48
N SER A 148 -2.33 9.84 7.60
CA SER A 148 -1.68 9.77 8.92
C SER A 148 -0.77 8.56 9.06
N ILE A 149 -1.21 7.39 8.57
CA ILE A 149 -0.40 6.17 8.54
C ILE A 149 0.83 6.37 7.63
N ALA A 150 0.64 6.96 6.44
CA ALA A 150 1.73 7.22 5.51
C ALA A 150 2.81 8.15 6.13
N VAL A 151 2.40 9.25 6.78
CA VAL A 151 3.33 10.16 7.48
C VAL A 151 4.09 9.42 8.57
N HIS A 152 3.42 8.54 9.33
CA HIS A 152 4.09 7.78 10.37
C HIS A 152 5.10 6.77 9.80
N ILE A 153 4.78 6.08 8.71
CA ILE A 153 5.73 5.19 8.01
C ILE A 153 6.95 5.97 7.54
N LEU A 154 6.78 7.17 6.96
CA LEU A 154 7.90 8.02 6.54
C LEU A 154 8.77 8.45 7.71
N TYR A 155 8.16 8.78 8.85
CA TYR A 155 8.91 9.06 10.07
C TYR A 155 9.79 7.87 10.48
N ILE A 156 9.24 6.65 10.47
CA ILE A 156 9.99 5.44 10.82
C ILE A 156 11.12 5.19 9.82
N VAL A 157 10.83 5.27 8.51
CA VAL A 157 11.84 5.12 7.44
C VAL A 157 12.98 6.13 7.61
N PHE A 158 12.65 7.39 7.90
CA PHE A 158 13.66 8.43 8.14
C PHE A 158 14.53 8.12 9.37
N GLN A 159 13.92 7.64 10.45
CA GLN A 159 14.67 7.26 11.66
C GLN A 159 15.58 6.05 11.39
N GLU A 160 15.08 5.03 10.69
CA GLU A 160 15.87 3.84 10.37
C GLU A 160 16.98 4.15 9.35
N TYR A 161 16.73 5.03 8.38
CA TYR A 161 17.74 5.51 7.44
C TYR A 161 18.96 6.10 8.15
N LYS A 162 18.73 6.89 9.21
CA LYS A 162 19.80 7.46 10.04
C LYS A 162 20.56 6.42 10.86
N LYS A 163 19.89 5.35 11.30
CA LYS A 163 20.47 4.31 12.18
C LYS A 163 21.18 3.20 11.41
N THR A 164 20.78 2.91 10.17
CA THR A 164 21.32 1.79 9.40
C THR A 164 22.58 2.21 8.65
N ASN A 165 23.61 1.37 8.64
CA ASN A 165 24.78 1.51 7.76
C ASN A 165 24.73 0.56 6.55
N ASN A 166 23.69 -0.27 6.44
CA ASN A 166 23.52 -1.18 5.32
C ASN A 166 23.13 -0.38 4.07
N LYS A 167 24.02 -0.36 3.07
CA LYS A 167 23.82 0.36 1.81
C LYS A 167 22.62 -0.16 1.01
N GLU A 168 22.36 -1.46 1.07
CA GLU A 168 21.23 -2.08 0.36
C GLU A 168 19.90 -1.63 0.96
N LEU A 169 19.78 -1.65 2.30
CA LEU A 169 18.57 -1.14 2.98
C LEU A 169 18.34 0.35 2.73
N ARG A 170 19.41 1.17 2.77
CA ARG A 170 19.30 2.60 2.44
C ARG A 170 18.83 2.83 1.01
N HIS A 171 19.36 2.08 0.05
CA HIS A 171 18.97 2.21 -1.34
C HIS A 171 17.48 1.89 -1.55
N ILE A 172 16.98 0.81 -0.95
CA ILE A 172 15.55 0.43 -1.06
C ILE A 172 14.66 1.49 -0.40
N MET A 173 15.05 2.01 0.77
CA MET A 173 14.36 3.13 1.43
C MET A 173 14.31 4.38 0.54
N GLU A 174 15.44 4.76 -0.07
CA GLU A 174 15.54 5.92 -0.96
C GLU A 174 14.62 5.76 -2.18
N VAL A 175 14.69 4.62 -2.87
CA VAL A 175 13.85 4.34 -4.03
C VAL A 175 12.37 4.35 -3.65
N SER A 176 12.01 3.72 -2.53
CA SER A 176 10.64 3.70 -2.01
C SER A 176 10.11 5.13 -1.75
N VAL A 177 10.89 5.97 -1.06
CA VAL A 177 10.51 7.36 -0.75
C VAL A 177 10.40 8.21 -2.02
N VAL A 178 11.31 8.04 -2.97
CA VAL A 178 11.28 8.78 -4.26
C VAL A 178 10.05 8.39 -5.06
N LEU A 179 9.77 7.10 -5.24
CA LEU A 179 8.57 6.62 -5.94
C LEU A 179 7.29 7.10 -5.26
N TRP A 180 7.22 7.00 -3.93
CA TRP A 180 6.10 7.51 -3.14
C TRP A 180 5.91 9.02 -3.31
N ALA A 181 6.99 9.81 -3.30
CA ALA A 181 6.92 11.25 -3.46
C ALA A 181 6.40 11.65 -4.85
N PHE A 182 6.84 10.96 -5.90
CA PHE A 182 6.29 11.16 -7.25
C PHE A 182 4.82 10.76 -7.32
N ALA A 183 4.44 9.63 -6.71
CA ALA A 183 3.05 9.22 -6.64
C ALA A 183 2.20 10.29 -5.95
N LEU A 184 2.59 10.74 -4.75
CA LEU A 184 1.88 11.77 -4.01
C LEU A 184 1.79 13.08 -4.80
N THR A 185 2.87 13.48 -5.46
CA THR A 185 2.88 14.68 -6.32
C THR A 185 1.88 14.55 -7.46
N SER A 186 1.84 13.39 -8.11
CA SER A 186 0.87 13.07 -9.17
C SER A 186 -0.56 13.19 -8.66
N TRP A 187 -0.85 12.60 -7.50
CA TRP A 187 -2.17 12.61 -6.87
C TRP A 187 -2.62 14.02 -6.46
N ILE A 188 -1.74 14.79 -5.80
CA ILE A 188 -2.04 16.18 -5.40
C ILE A 188 -2.25 17.06 -6.64
N SER A 189 -1.42 16.89 -7.66
CA SER A 189 -1.48 17.69 -8.88
C SER A 189 -2.74 17.41 -9.69
N ASP A 190 -3.16 16.13 -9.77
CA ASP A 190 -4.45 15.76 -10.37
C ASP A 190 -5.60 16.47 -9.64
N ARG A 191 -5.58 16.48 -8.30
CA ARG A 191 -6.68 17.05 -7.49
C ARG A 191 -6.72 18.57 -7.50
N LEU A 192 -5.57 19.24 -7.34
CA LEU A 192 -5.51 20.69 -7.15
C LEU A 192 -5.36 21.47 -8.46
N LEU A 193 -4.76 20.87 -9.48
CA LEU A 193 -4.44 21.53 -10.75
C LEU A 193 -5.22 20.94 -11.93
N CYS A 194 -6.33 20.24 -11.68
CA CYS A 194 -7.08 19.57 -12.74
C CYS A 194 -7.43 20.50 -13.91
N SER A 195 -7.88 21.73 -13.65
CA SER A 195 -8.23 22.68 -14.72
C SER A 195 -7.04 23.00 -15.63
N PHE A 196 -5.81 23.06 -15.10
CA PHE A 196 -4.59 23.25 -15.89
C PHE A 196 -4.28 22.00 -16.73
N TRP A 197 -4.40 20.83 -16.12
CA TRP A 197 -4.14 19.54 -16.76
C TRP A 197 -5.13 19.23 -17.89
N GLN A 198 -6.42 19.53 -17.70
CA GLN A 198 -7.44 19.46 -18.75
C GLN A 198 -7.16 20.47 -19.87
N TRP A 199 -6.71 21.68 -19.55
CA TRP A 199 -6.39 22.70 -20.56
C TRP A 199 -5.29 22.23 -21.54
N ILE A 200 -4.29 21.51 -21.05
CA ILE A 200 -3.23 20.93 -21.91
C ILE A 200 -3.56 19.52 -22.43
N ASN A 201 -4.78 19.02 -22.22
CA ASN A 201 -5.24 17.67 -22.59
C ASN A 201 -4.42 16.54 -21.95
N PHE A 202 -3.97 16.71 -20.70
CA PHE A 202 -3.21 15.71 -19.96
C PHE A 202 -3.92 15.35 -18.65
N PHE A 203 -4.86 14.41 -18.70
CA PHE A 203 -5.74 14.04 -17.57
C PHE A 203 -5.43 12.63 -17.01
N TYR A 204 -4.15 12.22 -17.06
CA TYR A 204 -3.70 10.87 -16.70
C TYR A 204 -2.91 10.80 -15.40
N LEU A 205 -2.87 11.89 -14.61
CA LEU A 205 -2.05 11.95 -13.40
C LEU A 205 -2.55 10.99 -12.32
N HIS A 206 -3.86 10.85 -12.15
CA HIS A 206 -4.38 9.84 -11.23
C HIS A 206 -4.02 8.40 -11.67
N SER A 207 -4.03 8.12 -12.98
CA SER A 207 -3.56 6.83 -13.52
C SER A 207 -2.07 6.60 -13.27
N ILE A 208 -1.24 7.64 -13.39
CA ILE A 208 0.20 7.58 -13.07
C ILE A 208 0.39 7.30 -11.58
N TRP A 209 -0.44 7.87 -10.71
CA TRP A 209 -0.43 7.57 -9.28
C TRP A 209 -0.65 6.07 -9.01
N HIS A 210 -1.66 5.43 -9.63
CA HIS A 210 -1.89 3.98 -9.49
C HIS A 210 -0.65 3.16 -9.82
N VAL A 211 0.01 3.46 -10.95
CA VAL A 211 1.20 2.73 -11.39
C VAL A 211 2.37 2.97 -10.44
N LEU A 212 2.61 4.22 -10.03
CA LEU A 212 3.74 4.54 -9.14
C LEU A 212 3.55 3.93 -7.75
N ILE A 213 2.34 3.98 -7.18
CA ILE A 213 2.09 3.43 -5.85
C ILE A 213 2.11 1.90 -5.87
N SER A 214 1.68 1.25 -6.96
CA SER A 214 1.78 -0.20 -7.12
C SER A 214 3.23 -0.68 -7.24
N ILE A 215 4.11 0.09 -7.90
CA ILE A 215 5.56 -0.17 -7.92
C ILE A 215 6.20 0.13 -6.56
N THR A 216 5.74 1.17 -5.85
CA THR A 216 6.23 1.53 -4.51
C THR A 216 5.97 0.40 -3.50
N PHE A 217 4.84 -0.29 -3.63
CA PHE A 217 4.38 -1.31 -2.69
C PHE A 217 5.43 -2.42 -2.42
N PRO A 218 6.02 -3.11 -3.44
CA PRO A 218 7.15 -4.03 -3.25
C PRO A 218 8.31 -3.46 -2.44
N TYR A 219 8.77 -2.24 -2.76
CA TYR A 219 9.89 -1.58 -2.06
C TYR A 219 9.53 -1.25 -0.61
N GLY A 220 8.30 -0.79 -0.37
CA GLY A 220 7.77 -0.55 0.97
C GLY A 220 7.72 -1.82 1.82
N MET A 221 7.18 -2.92 1.28
CA MET A 221 7.10 -4.19 1.99
C MET A 221 8.48 -4.75 2.34
N VAL A 222 9.41 -4.76 1.39
CA VAL A 222 10.79 -5.21 1.65
C VAL A 222 11.49 -4.31 2.67
N THR A 223 11.29 -2.99 2.60
CA THR A 223 11.83 -2.05 3.60
C THR A 223 11.34 -2.42 5.00
N MET A 224 10.03 -2.62 5.17
CA MET A 224 9.43 -2.95 6.46
C MET A 224 9.86 -4.33 6.95
N ALA A 225 9.92 -5.34 6.08
CA ALA A 225 10.38 -6.68 6.41
C ALA A 225 11.86 -6.71 6.87
N LEU A 226 12.74 -5.96 6.18
CA LEU A 226 14.15 -5.86 6.56
C LEU A 226 14.33 -5.13 7.89
N VAL A 227 13.54 -4.08 8.14
CA VAL A 227 13.54 -3.35 9.40
C VAL A 227 13.02 -4.25 10.53
N ASP A 228 11.91 -4.97 10.34
CA ASP A 228 11.36 -5.91 11.32
C ASP A 228 12.38 -7.02 11.65
N ALA A 229 12.97 -7.66 10.64
CA ALA A 229 13.96 -8.72 10.83
C ALA A 229 15.19 -8.27 11.63
N ARG A 230 15.63 -7.02 11.46
CA ARG A 230 16.74 -6.44 12.23
C ARG A 230 16.47 -6.45 13.74
N TYR A 231 15.21 -6.29 14.15
CA TYR A 231 14.81 -6.20 15.55
C TYR A 231 14.30 -7.53 16.11
N GLU A 232 13.56 -8.30 15.32
CA GLU A 232 12.85 -9.49 15.79
C GLU A 232 13.59 -10.80 15.44
N MET A 233 14.51 -10.80 14.47
CA MET A 233 15.21 -11.99 14.00
C MET A 233 16.74 -11.81 13.90
N PRO A 234 17.44 -11.53 15.01
CA PRO A 234 18.89 -11.25 15.00
C PRO A 234 19.77 -12.43 14.56
N GLY A 235 19.21 -13.63 14.34
CA GLY A 235 19.92 -14.83 13.87
C GLY A 235 19.58 -15.29 12.44
N HIS A 236 18.65 -14.63 11.74
CA HIS A 236 18.34 -14.93 10.33
C HIS A 236 18.83 -13.79 9.46
N THR A 237 19.58 -14.10 8.40
CA THR A 237 19.98 -13.09 7.43
C THR A 237 18.95 -13.05 6.30
N LEU A 238 18.23 -11.92 6.19
CA LEU A 238 17.41 -11.66 5.01
C LEU A 238 18.29 -11.13 3.89
N LYS A 239 18.27 -11.80 2.75
CA LYS A 239 18.93 -11.33 1.54
C LYS A 239 17.90 -10.70 0.61
N VAL A 240 18.19 -9.49 0.12
CA VAL A 240 17.37 -8.87 -0.92
C VAL A 240 17.70 -9.48 -2.27
N ARG A 241 16.66 -9.79 -3.03
CA ARG A 241 16.72 -10.27 -4.42
C ARG A 241 15.81 -9.42 -5.27
N TYR A 242 16.04 -9.42 -6.59
CA TYR A 242 15.20 -8.71 -7.54
C TYR A 242 14.60 -9.67 -8.55
N TRP A 243 13.28 -9.64 -8.67
CA TRP A 243 12.56 -10.40 -9.68
C TRP A 243 12.46 -9.61 -10.99
N PRO A 244 12.60 -10.27 -12.15
CA PRO A 244 12.96 -11.68 -12.33
C PRO A 244 14.46 -11.97 -12.29
N ARG A 245 15.32 -10.94 -12.30
CA ARG A 245 16.78 -11.10 -12.20
C ARG A 245 17.41 -9.97 -11.39
N ASP A 246 18.36 -10.32 -10.52
CA ASP A 246 19.13 -9.38 -9.69
C ASP A 246 19.86 -8.28 -10.48
N THR A 247 20.19 -8.55 -11.75
CA THR A 247 20.90 -7.59 -12.62
C THR A 247 19.99 -6.62 -13.34
N TRP A 248 18.67 -6.76 -13.24
CA TRP A 248 17.74 -5.90 -13.97
C TRP A 248 17.60 -4.54 -13.25
N PRO A 249 17.88 -3.39 -13.90
CA PRO A 249 17.72 -2.06 -13.30
C PRO A 249 16.33 -1.72 -12.74
N VAL A 250 15.27 -2.42 -13.17
CA VAL A 250 13.88 -2.19 -12.72
C VAL A 250 13.28 -3.44 -12.08
N GLY A 251 14.12 -4.34 -11.58
CA GLY A 251 13.65 -5.55 -10.90
C GLY A 251 12.85 -5.21 -9.63
N LEU A 252 11.88 -6.04 -9.31
CA LEU A 252 11.07 -5.88 -8.10
C LEU A 252 11.76 -6.52 -6.91
N PRO A 253 12.01 -5.78 -5.82
CA PRO A 253 12.71 -6.33 -4.67
C PRO A 253 11.81 -7.33 -3.91
N TYR A 254 12.41 -8.40 -3.41
CA TYR A 254 11.80 -9.33 -2.44
C TYR A 254 12.87 -9.85 -1.47
N VAL A 255 12.43 -10.45 -0.36
CA VAL A 255 13.35 -11.04 0.63
C VAL A 255 13.40 -12.56 0.54
N GLU A 256 14.61 -13.09 0.64
CA GLU A 256 14.90 -14.52 0.75
C GLU A 256 15.50 -14.78 2.14
N VAL A 257 14.90 -15.69 2.90
CA VAL A 257 15.43 -16.12 4.21
C VAL A 257 16.62 -17.03 3.95
N ARG A 258 17.80 -16.66 4.46
CA ARG A 258 18.93 -17.59 4.52
C ARG A 258 19.01 -18.23 5.89
N ASP A 259 18.92 -19.55 5.91
CA ASP A 259 19.37 -20.35 7.03
C ASP A 259 20.90 -20.29 7.07
N ASP A 260 21.47 -19.79 8.15
CA ASP A 260 22.91 -19.94 8.47
C ASP A 260 23.24 -21.39 8.88
N LYS A 261 22.57 -22.37 8.28
CA LYS A 261 22.95 -23.79 8.34
C LYS A 261 23.91 -24.09 7.19
N ASN A 262 25.09 -23.47 7.23
CA ASN A 262 26.24 -24.10 6.61
C ASN A 262 26.75 -25.17 7.58
N CYS A 263 26.62 -26.44 7.16
CA CYS A 263 27.45 -27.53 7.67
C CYS A 263 28.94 -27.22 7.48
#